data_AF-A0A942NFI1-F1
#
_entry.id   AF-A0A942NFI1-F1
#
_cell.length_a   1.000
_cell.length_b   1.000
_cell.length_c   1.000
_cell.angle_alpha   90.00
_cell.angle_beta   90.00
_cell.angle_gamma   90.00
#
_symmetry.space_group_name_H-M   'P 1'
#
loop_
_entity.id
_entity.type
_entity.pdbx_description
1 polymer ?
#
loop_
_entity_poly.entity_id
_entity_poly.type
_entity_poly.pdbx_seq_one_letter_code
_entity_poly.pdbx_strand_id
1 'polypeptide(L)'
;MYTYKRAVGINQLVPEGQEIVDISALQTKALPITFSELIIVVTDSLYNRDVSIDMLDYVNELISFTGTIQQWLDTKATVVLKTSNTLPGTEYRWATLHDIQYKWFTLYPGDAGMAMDRQEHLDIASAKDIRVYKTDNSAVDYTALAERCLWTFNGHLTRAVADKTGLYLLNAGKNFRINDNCHACCINLNTMTKLKTYGFKPEDVIFENADTHIFVHLKTPVSLLNKTVWMSIGGRLYLNDVINMVSEKMLAIRTERVDWFTRIFDSKRFIDLEGVIDKDREVVGKDFFSTEKFWKALLSHPSTFLIVADNPHLYVSLDPVQAYKSPFTYETRETKALPLLTADGMLPKYFTYRIINRRILNTDLGNQRLYLNWTTGTGNGGDLHHGYTNRFKPSKLNTAYLLSIRSVIQEN
;
A
#
# COMPACT_ATOMS: atom_id res chain seq x y z
N MET A 1 15.23 40.46 0.09
CA MET A 1 14.54 40.37 1.40
C MET A 1 13.63 39.17 1.33
N TYR A 2 13.60 38.33 2.37
CA TYR A 2 12.83 37.09 2.36
C TYR A 2 11.64 37.19 3.32
N THR A 3 10.46 36.80 2.87
CA THR A 3 9.24 36.74 3.69
C THR A 3 8.78 35.30 3.83
N TYR A 4 8.59 34.83 5.05
CA TYR A 4 8.09 33.49 5.31
C TYR A 4 6.66 33.30 4.76
N LYS A 5 6.41 32.18 4.09
CA LYS A 5 5.11 31.84 3.51
C LYS A 5 4.50 30.59 4.14
N ARG A 6 5.27 29.49 4.17
CA ARG A 6 4.85 28.19 4.71
C ARG A 6 6.06 27.29 4.90
N ALA A 7 5.88 26.15 5.55
CA ALA A 7 6.88 25.10 5.59
C ALA A 7 6.28 23.72 5.34
N VAL A 8 7.11 22.79 4.89
CA VAL A 8 6.80 21.37 4.79
C VAL A 8 7.88 20.61 5.53
N GLY A 9 7.51 19.80 6.51
CA GLY A 9 8.46 19.09 7.34
C GLY A 9 8.01 17.70 7.72
N ILE A 10 8.93 16.92 8.26
CA ILE A 10 8.71 15.57 8.78
C ILE A 10 8.96 15.61 10.27
N ASN A 11 7.95 15.22 11.04
CA ASN A 11 8.03 15.25 12.50
C ASN A 11 8.92 14.10 13.01
N GLN A 12 9.71 14.34 14.05
CA GLN A 12 10.56 13.30 14.67
C GLN A 12 9.77 12.31 15.52
N LEU A 13 8.60 12.69 16.02
CA LEU A 13 7.83 11.86 16.95
C LEU A 13 6.74 11.06 16.23
N VAL A 14 5.71 11.73 15.73
CA VAL A 14 4.58 11.22 14.92
C VAL A 14 3.90 12.48 14.34
N PRO A 15 3.38 12.48 13.11
CA PRO A 15 3.32 11.40 12.14
C PRO A 15 4.58 11.20 11.28
N GLU A 16 4.82 9.95 10.87
CA GLU A 16 5.86 9.60 9.89
C GLU A 16 5.39 9.98 8.47
N GLY A 17 5.87 11.11 7.95
CA GLY A 17 5.59 11.56 6.58
C GLY A 17 5.66 13.09 6.45
N GLN A 18 5.60 13.58 5.21
CA GLN A 18 5.59 15.01 4.94
C GLN A 18 4.29 15.68 5.37
N GLU A 19 4.42 16.75 6.14
CA GLU A 19 3.32 17.58 6.59
C GLU A 19 3.52 19.05 6.21
N ILE A 20 2.44 19.69 5.76
CA ILE A 20 2.36 21.14 5.64
C ILE A 20 2.19 21.69 7.05
N VAL A 21 3.17 22.49 7.48
CA VAL A 21 3.25 23.03 8.84
C VAL A 21 3.38 24.56 8.81
N ASP A 22 2.71 25.20 9.76
CA ASP A 22 2.93 26.62 10.04
C ASP A 22 3.91 26.76 11.20
N ILE A 23 5.09 27.31 10.91
CA ILE A 23 6.17 27.52 11.87
C ILE A 23 6.31 28.99 12.27
N SER A 24 5.38 29.86 11.84
CA SER A 24 5.47 31.32 12.05
C SER A 24 5.56 31.72 13.53
N ALA A 25 4.85 31.01 14.40
CA ALA A 25 4.83 31.23 15.84
C ALA A 25 5.89 30.42 16.61
N LEU A 26 6.57 29.47 15.96
CA LEU A 26 7.55 28.61 16.62
C LEU A 26 8.90 29.33 16.76
N GLN A 27 9.57 29.07 17.87
CA GLN A 27 10.95 29.48 18.04
C GLN A 27 11.85 28.62 17.15
N THR A 28 12.74 29.26 16.40
CA THR A 28 13.69 28.61 15.47
C THR A 28 14.50 27.50 16.15
N LYS A 29 14.93 27.69 17.40
CA LYS A 29 15.65 26.66 18.18
C LYS A 29 14.86 25.37 18.42
N ALA A 30 13.52 25.41 18.36
CA ALA A 30 12.68 24.23 18.55
C ALA A 30 12.50 23.42 17.25
N LEU A 31 12.78 24.02 16.09
CA LEU A 31 12.56 23.37 14.79
C LEU A 31 13.43 22.12 14.62
N PRO A 32 14.74 22.13 14.90
CA PRO A 32 15.58 20.93 14.74
C PRO A 32 15.30 19.83 15.77
N ILE A 33 14.56 20.13 16.84
CA ILE A 33 14.10 19.15 17.83
C ILE A 33 12.78 18.51 17.37
N THR A 34 11.94 19.28 16.67
CA THR A 34 10.61 18.85 16.27
C THR A 34 10.62 18.14 14.92
N PHE A 35 11.48 18.58 14.00
CA PHE A 35 11.50 18.12 12.62
C PHE A 35 12.82 17.42 12.30
N SER A 36 12.76 16.26 11.63
CA SER A 36 13.94 15.60 11.06
C SER A 36 14.36 16.27 9.76
N GLU A 37 13.38 16.68 8.97
CA GLU A 37 13.55 17.46 7.73
C GLU A 37 12.53 18.59 7.72
N LEU A 38 12.93 19.77 7.25
CA LEU A 38 12.06 20.93 7.17
C LEU A 38 12.47 21.82 5.99
N ILE A 39 11.57 21.95 5.01
CA ILE A 39 11.70 22.83 3.86
C ILE A 39 10.84 24.06 4.11
N ILE A 40 11.49 25.22 4.16
CA ILE A 40 10.87 26.52 4.42
C ILE A 40 10.66 27.23 3.09
N VAL A 41 9.43 27.60 2.77
CA VAL A 41 9.11 28.39 1.57
C VAL A 41 9.05 29.85 1.94
N VAL A 42 9.83 30.66 1.22
CA VAL A 42 9.92 32.10 1.40
C VAL A 42 9.68 32.80 0.06
N THR A 43 9.11 34.00 0.11
CA THR A 43 9.03 34.89 -1.05
C THR A 43 10.27 35.78 -1.05
N ASP A 44 11.05 35.72 -2.12
CA ASP A 44 12.16 36.64 -2.37
C ASP A 44 11.64 37.94 -2.98
N SER A 45 11.59 39.01 -2.17
CA SER A 45 11.07 40.31 -2.60
C SER A 45 11.91 40.98 -3.69
N LEU A 46 13.18 40.58 -3.89
CA LEU A 46 14.03 41.20 -4.92
C LEU A 46 13.63 40.74 -6.33
N TYR A 47 13.32 39.44 -6.47
CA TYR A 47 12.94 38.83 -7.75
C TYR A 47 11.44 38.52 -7.84
N ASN A 48 10.67 38.82 -6.79
CA ASN A 48 9.24 38.52 -6.66
C ASN A 48 8.90 37.07 -7.01
N ARG A 49 9.67 36.13 -6.44
CA ARG A 49 9.49 34.69 -6.66
C ARG A 49 9.56 33.92 -5.35
N ASP A 50 8.87 32.80 -5.31
CA ASP A 50 8.99 31.87 -4.19
C ASP A 50 10.23 30.99 -4.37
N VAL A 51 10.96 30.80 -3.28
CA VAL A 51 12.12 29.91 -3.20
C VAL A 51 12.02 29.06 -1.93
N SER A 52 12.66 27.90 -1.93
CA SER A 52 12.74 27.03 -0.77
C SER A 52 14.11 27.10 -0.11
N ILE A 53 14.13 26.96 1.22
CA ILE A 53 15.33 26.88 2.06
C ILE A 53 15.24 25.58 2.83
N ASP A 54 16.28 24.76 2.79
CA ASP A 54 16.40 23.56 3.61
C ASP A 54 16.94 23.93 4.99
N MET A 55 16.24 23.52 6.05
CA MET A 55 16.69 23.71 7.43
C MET A 55 18.06 23.08 7.69
N LEU A 56 18.39 21.96 7.01
CA LEU A 56 19.65 21.24 7.20
C LEU A 56 20.88 22.10 6.90
N ASP A 57 20.76 23.06 5.98
CA ASP A 57 21.83 24.00 5.63
C ASP A 57 22.12 25.02 6.75
N TYR A 58 21.19 25.21 7.69
CA TYR A 58 21.19 26.29 8.68
C TYR A 58 20.98 25.84 10.13
N VAL A 59 21.09 24.54 10.43
CA VAL A 59 20.77 23.96 11.75
C VAL A 59 21.47 24.70 12.90
N ASN A 60 22.79 24.90 12.81
CA ASN A 60 23.55 25.54 13.89
C ASN A 60 23.12 27.00 14.16
N GLU A 61 22.75 27.72 13.09
CA GLU A 61 22.28 29.08 13.20
C GLU A 61 20.87 29.15 13.82
N LEU A 62 19.98 28.25 13.39
CA LEU A 62 18.62 28.16 13.89
C LEU A 62 18.56 27.73 15.36
N ILE A 63 19.46 26.83 15.80
CA ILE A 63 19.59 26.43 17.21
C ILE A 63 20.06 27.61 18.08
N SER A 64 20.99 28.42 17.56
CA SER A 64 21.60 29.51 18.31
C SER A 64 20.71 30.76 18.35
N PHE A 65 19.80 30.92 17.39
CA PHE A 65 18.92 32.09 17.30
C PHE A 65 17.72 31.97 18.25
N THR A 66 17.43 33.06 18.96
CA THR A 66 16.26 33.17 19.83
C THR A 66 15.25 34.11 19.18
N GLY A 67 14.30 33.54 18.45
CA GLY A 67 13.25 34.27 17.76
C GLY A 67 12.46 33.38 16.80
N THR A 68 11.50 33.97 16.10
CA THR A 68 10.69 33.29 15.07
C THR A 68 11.45 33.18 13.75
N ILE A 69 10.92 32.39 12.82
CA ILE A 69 11.54 32.24 11.50
C ILE A 69 11.63 33.56 10.73
N GLN A 70 10.60 34.43 10.81
CA GLN A 70 10.64 35.74 10.14
C GLN A 70 11.73 36.63 10.73
N GLN A 71 11.84 36.67 12.06
CA GLN A 71 12.90 37.44 12.74
C GLN A 71 14.29 36.95 12.34
N TRP A 72 14.47 35.63 12.16
CA TRP A 72 15.72 35.08 11.65
C TRP A 72 15.99 35.53 10.21
N LEU A 73 15.01 35.45 9.32
CA LEU A 73 15.13 35.91 7.92
C LEU A 73 15.47 37.41 7.84
N ASP A 74 14.92 38.23 8.74
CA ASP A 74 15.22 39.66 8.82
C ASP A 74 16.71 39.92 9.15
N THR A 75 17.34 39.06 9.97
CA THR A 75 18.80 39.14 10.22
C THR A 75 19.65 38.81 9.01
N LYS A 76 19.07 38.19 7.97
CA LYS A 76 19.74 37.74 6.75
C LYS A 76 19.52 38.67 5.57
N ALA A 77 19.01 39.88 5.80
CA ALA A 77 18.70 40.85 4.74
C ALA A 77 19.90 41.14 3.80
N THR A 78 21.13 41.05 4.29
CA THR A 78 22.37 41.31 3.54
C THR A 78 23.17 40.05 3.18
N VAL A 79 22.71 38.86 3.59
CA VAL A 79 23.41 37.58 3.39
C VAL A 79 22.68 36.76 2.33
N VAL A 80 23.43 36.23 1.37
CA VAL A 80 22.86 35.32 0.36
C VAL A 80 22.59 33.96 1.00
N LEU A 81 21.31 33.60 1.09
CA LEU A 81 20.88 32.28 1.55
C LEU A 81 20.97 31.25 0.40
N LYS A 82 21.34 30.02 0.75
CA LYS A 82 21.26 28.84 -0.10
C LYS A 82 19.79 28.51 -0.28
N THR A 83 19.32 28.69 -1.50
CA THR A 83 17.92 28.55 -1.89
C THR A 83 17.79 27.58 -3.06
N SER A 84 16.64 26.93 -3.16
CA SER A 84 16.26 26.11 -4.30
C SER A 84 15.01 26.68 -4.97
N ASN A 85 14.92 26.52 -6.28
CA ASN A 85 13.71 26.86 -7.05
C ASN A 85 12.67 25.72 -6.99
N THR A 86 13.03 24.55 -6.48
CA THR A 86 12.12 23.41 -6.32
C THR A 86 11.27 23.63 -5.08
N LEU A 87 9.96 23.83 -5.27
CA LEU A 87 9.03 24.11 -4.18
C LEU A 87 8.33 22.83 -3.74
N PRO A 88 8.13 22.60 -2.43
CA PRO A 88 7.28 21.51 -1.96
C PRO A 88 5.83 21.79 -2.36
N GLY A 89 4.95 20.79 -2.40
CA GLY A 89 3.55 20.98 -2.80
C GLY A 89 2.75 21.86 -1.84
N THR A 90 1.72 22.53 -2.34
CA THR A 90 0.83 23.40 -1.53
C THR A 90 -0.34 22.66 -0.87
N GLU A 91 -0.62 21.43 -1.29
CA GLU A 91 -1.73 20.62 -0.79
C GLU A 91 -1.37 19.13 -0.66
N TYR A 92 -2.10 18.42 0.19
CA TYR A 92 -1.99 16.96 0.29
C TYR A 92 -2.64 16.29 -0.93
N ARG A 93 -1.89 15.42 -1.58
CA ARG A 93 -2.44 14.46 -2.54
C ARG A 93 -2.64 13.12 -1.86
N TRP A 94 -3.70 12.42 -2.25
CA TRP A 94 -4.15 11.18 -1.61
C TRP A 94 -4.20 10.04 -2.60
N ALA A 95 -3.92 8.83 -2.13
CA ALA A 95 -4.19 7.62 -2.91
C ALA A 95 -5.70 7.46 -3.08
N THR A 96 -6.13 7.14 -4.29
CA THR A 96 -7.54 6.90 -4.59
C THR A 96 -7.75 5.51 -5.16
N LEU A 97 -8.76 4.82 -4.68
CA LEU A 97 -9.22 3.54 -5.23
C LEU A 97 -10.19 3.80 -6.37
N HIS A 98 -9.97 3.14 -7.50
CA HIS A 98 -10.87 3.12 -8.63
C HIS A 98 -11.12 1.69 -9.10
N ASP A 99 -12.37 1.38 -9.42
CA ASP A 99 -12.69 0.23 -10.24
C ASP A 99 -12.41 0.60 -11.70
N ILE A 100 -11.49 -0.14 -12.32
CA ILE A 100 -10.99 0.18 -13.66
C ILE A 100 -12.06 -0.08 -14.73
N GLN A 101 -13.01 -0.99 -14.47
CA GLN A 101 -14.08 -1.32 -15.40
C GLN A 101 -15.04 -0.13 -15.60
N TYR A 102 -15.25 0.69 -14.55
CA TYR A 102 -15.98 1.96 -14.64
C TYR A 102 -15.18 3.10 -15.27
N LYS A 103 -13.93 2.84 -15.67
CA LYS A 103 -13.07 3.78 -16.39
C LYS A 103 -12.88 3.37 -17.86
N TRP A 104 -13.82 2.62 -18.42
CA TRP A 104 -13.81 2.12 -19.81
C TRP A 104 -12.61 1.22 -20.13
N PHE A 105 -12.12 0.50 -19.14
CA PHE A 105 -11.21 -0.61 -19.39
C PHE A 105 -11.98 -1.92 -19.37
N THR A 106 -11.59 -2.82 -20.25
CA THR A 106 -12.11 -4.18 -20.34
C THR A 106 -11.02 -5.16 -19.94
N LEU A 107 -11.43 -6.22 -19.25
CA LEU A 107 -10.57 -7.31 -18.82
C LEU A 107 -10.67 -8.42 -19.85
N TYR A 108 -9.56 -8.79 -20.46
CA TYR A 108 -9.44 -9.89 -21.41
C TYR A 108 -8.51 -10.98 -20.85
N PRO A 109 -8.67 -12.24 -21.28
CA PRO A 109 -7.62 -13.24 -21.12
C PRO A 109 -6.28 -12.70 -21.66
N GLY A 110 -5.18 -12.94 -20.95
CA GLY A 110 -3.86 -12.45 -21.38
C GLY A 110 -2.70 -13.31 -20.89
N ASP A 111 -1.55 -13.10 -21.51
CA ASP A 111 -0.26 -13.65 -21.07
C ASP A 111 0.84 -12.65 -21.40
N ALA A 112 1.45 -12.03 -20.40
CA ALA A 112 2.49 -11.03 -20.61
C ALA A 112 3.73 -11.57 -21.36
N GLY A 113 3.91 -12.89 -21.43
CA GLY A 113 4.99 -13.56 -22.17
C GLY A 113 4.67 -13.84 -23.64
N MET A 114 3.43 -13.63 -24.09
CA MET A 114 3.01 -13.87 -25.47
C MET A 114 3.06 -12.61 -26.34
N ALA A 115 3.35 -12.82 -27.63
CA ALA A 115 3.26 -11.78 -28.64
C ALA A 115 1.81 -11.31 -28.86
N MET A 116 1.66 -10.05 -29.27
CA MET A 116 0.37 -9.35 -29.38
C MET A 116 -0.64 -10.06 -30.28
N ASP A 117 -0.19 -10.58 -31.42
CA ASP A 117 -0.99 -11.32 -32.41
C ASP A 117 -1.60 -12.60 -31.83
N ARG A 118 -0.99 -13.17 -30.79
CA ARG A 118 -1.48 -14.39 -30.13
C ARG A 118 -2.42 -14.12 -28.95
N GLN A 119 -2.46 -12.88 -28.45
CA GLN A 119 -3.31 -12.52 -27.32
C GLN A 119 -4.80 -12.74 -27.62
N GLU A 120 -5.23 -12.51 -28.86
CA GLU A 120 -6.63 -12.68 -29.28
C GLU A 120 -7.07 -14.14 -29.36
N HIS A 121 -6.11 -15.07 -29.41
CA HIS A 121 -6.37 -16.51 -29.46
C HIS A 121 -6.34 -17.17 -28.08
N LEU A 122 -6.06 -16.41 -27.01
CA LEU A 122 -6.07 -16.93 -25.64
C LEU A 122 -7.50 -17.14 -25.16
N ASP A 123 -7.79 -18.36 -24.73
CA ASP A 123 -8.99 -18.67 -23.97
C ASP A 123 -8.77 -18.48 -22.46
N ILE A 124 -9.87 -18.50 -21.73
CA ILE A 124 -9.87 -18.33 -20.27
C ILE A 124 -9.07 -19.46 -19.58
N ALA A 125 -9.12 -20.68 -20.15
CA ALA A 125 -8.47 -21.86 -19.59
C ALA A 125 -6.95 -21.87 -19.75
N SER A 126 -6.42 -21.12 -20.72
CA SER A 126 -4.98 -21.02 -21.00
C SER A 126 -4.39 -19.71 -20.49
N ALA A 127 -5.19 -18.66 -20.31
CA ALA A 127 -4.71 -17.36 -19.87
C ALA A 127 -4.13 -17.37 -18.45
N LYS A 128 -2.82 -17.13 -18.37
CA LYS A 128 -2.09 -17.02 -17.11
C LYS A 128 -2.41 -15.69 -16.40
N ASP A 129 -2.55 -14.63 -17.17
CA ASP A 129 -2.72 -13.25 -16.72
C ASP A 129 -4.08 -12.70 -17.17
N ILE A 130 -4.43 -11.50 -16.67
CA ILE A 130 -5.55 -10.72 -17.22
C ILE A 130 -4.98 -9.49 -17.91
N ARG A 131 -5.35 -9.29 -19.18
CA ARG A 131 -5.03 -8.09 -19.95
C ARG A 131 -6.10 -7.03 -19.72
N VAL A 132 -5.69 -5.89 -19.21
CA VAL A 132 -6.49 -4.68 -19.03
C VAL A 132 -6.28 -3.79 -20.24
N TYR A 133 -7.35 -3.56 -20.99
CA TYR A 133 -7.32 -2.82 -22.26
C TYR A 133 -8.38 -1.72 -22.27
N LYS A 134 -8.00 -0.52 -22.72
CA LYS A 134 -8.91 0.64 -22.82
C LYS A 134 -9.77 0.54 -24.08
N THR A 135 -11.10 0.59 -23.94
CA THR A 135 -12.03 0.34 -25.06
C THR A 135 -12.67 1.60 -25.65
N ASP A 136 -12.40 2.79 -25.11
CA ASP A 136 -12.95 4.06 -25.61
C ASP A 136 -12.05 4.76 -26.65
N ASN A 137 -11.06 4.05 -27.20
CA ASN A 137 -10.07 4.54 -28.18
C ASN A 137 -9.22 5.74 -27.71
N SER A 138 -9.22 6.06 -26.43
CA SER A 138 -8.29 7.06 -25.89
C SER A 138 -6.87 6.51 -25.79
N ALA A 139 -5.87 7.37 -26.04
CA ALA A 139 -4.48 7.01 -25.85
C ALA A 139 -4.19 6.82 -24.35
N VAL A 140 -3.63 5.67 -23.98
CA VAL A 140 -3.27 5.32 -22.61
C VAL A 140 -1.79 4.96 -22.54
N ASP A 141 -1.08 5.60 -21.62
CA ASP A 141 0.26 5.17 -21.24
C ASP A 141 0.15 4.05 -20.19
N TYR A 142 0.14 2.81 -20.67
CA TYR A 142 0.04 1.62 -19.80
C TYR A 142 1.28 1.46 -18.91
N THR A 143 2.46 1.92 -19.35
CA THR A 143 3.68 1.89 -18.52
C THR A 143 3.54 2.84 -17.33
N ALA A 144 3.11 4.08 -17.56
CA ALA A 144 2.82 5.01 -16.47
C ALA A 144 1.73 4.46 -15.55
N LEU A 145 0.71 3.79 -16.09
CA LEU A 145 -0.35 3.17 -15.31
C LEU A 145 0.17 2.04 -14.40
N ALA A 146 1.09 1.20 -14.89
CA ALA A 146 1.75 0.16 -14.10
C ALA A 146 2.68 0.75 -13.01
N GLU A 147 3.43 1.78 -13.36
CA GLU A 147 4.42 2.42 -12.46
C GLU A 147 3.79 3.40 -11.46
N ARG A 148 2.49 3.69 -11.55
CA ARG A 148 1.84 4.70 -10.70
C ARG A 148 0.57 4.21 -10.04
N CYS A 149 0.26 2.91 -10.13
CA CYS A 149 -0.88 2.32 -9.46
C CYS A 149 -0.51 0.99 -8.82
N LEU A 150 -1.08 0.71 -7.63
CA LEU A 150 -1.14 -0.66 -7.13
C LEU A 150 -2.42 -1.31 -7.63
N TRP A 151 -2.32 -2.56 -8.03
CA TRP A 151 -3.42 -3.28 -8.64
C TRP A 151 -3.95 -4.33 -7.69
N THR A 152 -5.27 -4.43 -7.60
CA THR A 152 -5.94 -5.51 -6.91
C THR A 152 -6.84 -6.28 -7.87
N PHE A 153 -6.94 -7.58 -7.64
CA PHE A 153 -7.84 -8.50 -8.32
C PHE A 153 -8.51 -9.35 -7.24
N ASN A 154 -9.83 -9.32 -7.17
CA ASN A 154 -10.62 -10.01 -6.12
C ASN A 154 -10.15 -9.63 -4.70
N GLY A 155 -9.91 -8.33 -4.48
CA GLY A 155 -9.44 -7.80 -3.19
C GLY A 155 -7.98 -8.15 -2.83
N HIS A 156 -7.27 -8.89 -3.68
CA HIS A 156 -5.87 -9.27 -3.49
C HIS A 156 -4.96 -8.44 -4.38
N LEU A 157 -3.84 -7.96 -3.85
CA LEU A 157 -2.79 -7.31 -4.63
C LEU A 157 -2.25 -8.26 -5.71
N THR A 158 -2.07 -7.71 -6.91
CA THR A 158 -1.47 -8.38 -8.05
C THR A 158 -0.42 -7.48 -8.67
N ARG A 159 0.66 -8.07 -9.20
CA ARG A 159 1.67 -7.31 -9.93
C ARG A 159 1.11 -6.95 -11.29
N ALA A 160 1.39 -5.73 -11.72
CA ALA A 160 1.09 -5.31 -13.08
C ALA A 160 2.39 -5.08 -13.86
N VAL A 161 2.39 -5.53 -15.12
CA VAL A 161 3.40 -5.19 -16.12
C VAL A 161 2.70 -4.62 -17.34
N ALA A 162 3.36 -3.76 -18.09
CA ALA A 162 2.77 -3.12 -19.24
C ALA A 162 3.69 -3.17 -20.45
N ASP A 163 3.06 -3.19 -21.62
CA ASP A 163 3.70 -2.90 -22.89
C ASP A 163 2.95 -1.73 -23.59
N LYS A 164 3.23 -1.51 -24.87
CA LYS A 164 2.55 -0.45 -25.65
C LYS A 164 1.07 -0.72 -25.92
N THR A 165 0.63 -1.95 -25.69
CA THR A 165 -0.63 -2.51 -26.20
C THR A 165 -1.63 -2.76 -25.09
N GLY A 166 -1.14 -3.01 -23.87
CA GLY A 166 -1.99 -3.23 -22.71
C GLY A 166 -1.20 -3.33 -21.41
N LEU A 167 -1.97 -3.41 -20.33
CA LEU A 167 -1.49 -3.72 -19.00
C LEU A 167 -1.87 -5.16 -18.66
N TYR A 168 -0.97 -5.93 -18.07
CA TYR A 168 -1.18 -7.33 -17.69
C TYR A 168 -1.10 -7.46 -16.18
N LEU A 169 -2.17 -7.95 -15.58
CA LEU A 169 -2.23 -8.33 -14.16
C LEU A 169 -1.74 -9.76 -14.04
N LEU A 170 -0.52 -9.90 -13.51
CA LEU A 170 0.19 -11.17 -13.47
C LEU A 170 -0.55 -12.17 -12.56
N ASN A 171 -0.67 -13.41 -13.04
CA ASN A 171 -1.37 -14.52 -12.39
C ASN A 171 -2.89 -14.30 -12.19
N ALA A 172 -3.44 -13.16 -12.59
CA ALA A 172 -4.86 -12.88 -12.40
C ALA A 172 -5.76 -13.80 -13.26
N GLY A 173 -5.24 -14.33 -14.38
CA GLY A 173 -5.97 -15.29 -15.21
C GLY A 173 -6.15 -16.64 -14.51
N LYS A 174 -5.15 -17.08 -13.74
CA LYS A 174 -5.30 -18.23 -12.83
C LYS A 174 -6.27 -17.93 -11.69
N ASN A 175 -6.18 -16.76 -11.08
CA ASN A 175 -7.10 -16.34 -10.01
C ASN A 175 -8.58 -16.34 -10.46
N PHE A 176 -8.84 -15.90 -11.69
CA PHE A 176 -10.17 -15.93 -12.32
C PHE A 176 -10.77 -17.35 -12.31
N ARG A 177 -9.95 -18.39 -12.51
CA ARG A 177 -10.41 -19.80 -12.52
C ARG A 177 -10.74 -20.32 -11.12
N ILE A 178 -10.23 -19.67 -10.08
CA ILE A 178 -10.57 -19.97 -8.69
C ILE A 178 -11.89 -19.30 -8.32
N ASN A 179 -12.05 -18.03 -8.70
CA ASN A 179 -13.24 -17.24 -8.46
C ASN A 179 -13.54 -16.35 -9.66
N ASP A 180 -14.67 -16.62 -10.31
CA ASP A 180 -15.14 -15.96 -11.53
C ASP A 180 -15.78 -14.58 -11.28
N ASN A 181 -16.06 -14.22 -10.02
CA ASN A 181 -16.55 -12.90 -9.63
C ASN A 181 -15.40 -11.88 -9.62
N CYS A 182 -14.95 -11.53 -10.82
CA CYS A 182 -13.71 -10.79 -11.02
C CYS A 182 -13.87 -9.28 -10.98
N HIS A 183 -13.11 -8.65 -10.09
CA HIS A 183 -13.04 -7.21 -9.96
C HIS A 183 -11.59 -6.75 -9.91
N ALA A 184 -11.21 -5.93 -10.90
CA ALA A 184 -9.91 -5.30 -10.96
C ALA A 184 -10.03 -3.85 -10.46
N CYS A 185 -9.28 -3.50 -9.42
CA CYS A 185 -9.19 -2.13 -8.96
C CYS A 185 -7.76 -1.62 -9.04
N CYS A 186 -7.62 -0.31 -9.18
CA CYS A 186 -6.35 0.38 -9.08
C CYS A 186 -6.36 1.37 -7.92
N ILE A 187 -5.31 1.32 -7.11
CA ILE A 187 -4.98 2.34 -6.12
C ILE A 187 -4.04 3.31 -6.83
N ASN A 188 -4.58 4.45 -7.22
CA ASN A 188 -3.89 5.47 -7.98
C ASN A 188 -2.95 6.27 -7.08
N LEU A 189 -1.66 6.22 -7.42
CA LEU A 189 -0.58 6.95 -6.76
C LEU A 189 0.07 7.98 -7.71
N ASN A 190 -0.51 8.25 -8.89
CA ASN A 190 0.05 9.06 -9.97
C ASN A 190 0.57 10.43 -9.55
N THR A 191 -0.10 11.08 -8.60
CA THR A 191 0.36 12.36 -8.11
C THR A 191 1.50 12.22 -7.11
N MET A 192 1.58 11.14 -6.31
CA MET A 192 2.45 11.04 -5.12
C MET A 192 3.80 10.36 -5.33
N THR A 193 3.86 9.32 -6.15
CA THR A 193 5.07 8.51 -6.28
C THR A 193 5.00 7.64 -7.52
N LYS A 194 6.17 7.22 -8.00
CA LYS A 194 6.31 6.08 -8.90
C LYS A 194 6.66 4.85 -8.07
N LEU A 195 6.09 3.72 -8.42
CA LEU A 195 6.33 2.44 -7.77
C LEU A 195 6.88 1.41 -8.75
N LYS A 196 7.64 0.46 -8.22
CA LYS A 196 8.06 -0.75 -8.91
C LYS A 196 7.78 -1.96 -8.06
N THR A 197 7.41 -3.06 -8.71
CA THR A 197 7.13 -4.33 -8.03
C THR A 197 8.14 -5.41 -8.41
N TYR A 198 8.63 -6.14 -7.41
CA TYR A 198 9.64 -7.19 -7.60
C TYR A 198 9.16 -8.49 -6.96
N GLY A 199 9.08 -9.55 -7.77
CA GLY A 199 8.88 -10.90 -7.23
C GLY A 199 10.19 -11.44 -6.65
N PHE A 200 10.07 -12.50 -5.85
CA PHE A 200 11.21 -13.17 -5.25
C PHE A 200 11.39 -14.56 -5.84
N LYS A 201 12.62 -15.06 -5.80
CA LYS A 201 12.93 -16.45 -6.07
C LYS A 201 13.15 -17.21 -4.76
N PRO A 202 13.04 -18.56 -4.75
CA PRO A 202 13.28 -19.36 -3.54
C PRO A 202 14.64 -19.12 -2.89
N GLU A 203 15.67 -18.81 -3.68
CA GLU A 203 17.02 -18.48 -3.21
C GLU A 203 17.17 -17.11 -2.55
N ASP A 204 16.19 -16.20 -2.73
CA ASP A 204 16.20 -14.89 -2.07
C ASP A 204 15.72 -14.98 -0.61
N VAL A 205 15.18 -16.14 -0.20
CA VAL A 205 14.65 -16.40 1.14
C VAL A 205 15.72 -17.00 2.04
N ILE A 206 16.08 -16.26 3.09
CA ILE A 206 17.14 -16.60 4.04
C ILE A 206 16.53 -16.73 5.45
N PHE A 207 16.88 -17.79 6.16
CA PHE A 207 16.41 -18.03 7.52
C PHE A 207 17.56 -17.81 8.51
N GLU A 208 17.35 -16.94 9.51
CA GLU A 208 18.35 -16.74 10.59
C GLU A 208 18.44 -17.94 11.51
N ASN A 209 17.30 -18.59 11.78
CA ASN A 209 17.21 -19.74 12.64
C ASN A 209 16.39 -20.83 11.94
N ALA A 210 17.05 -21.93 11.58
CA ALA A 210 16.46 -23.05 10.85
C ALA A 210 15.36 -23.76 11.66
N ASP A 211 15.32 -23.59 12.98
CA ASP A 211 14.40 -24.34 13.83
C ASP A 211 13.05 -23.65 14.01
N THR A 212 13.00 -22.32 14.01
CA THR A 212 11.78 -21.57 14.39
C THR A 212 11.14 -20.77 13.27
N HIS A 213 11.88 -20.38 12.23
CA HIS A 213 11.36 -19.60 11.08
C HIS A 213 10.59 -18.32 11.48
N ILE A 214 10.84 -17.78 12.69
CA ILE A 214 10.17 -16.60 13.24
C ILE A 214 10.60 -15.33 12.48
N PHE A 215 11.88 -15.28 12.11
CA PHE A 215 12.45 -14.22 11.31
C PHE A 215 12.87 -14.78 9.95
N VAL A 216 12.25 -14.27 8.91
CA VAL A 216 12.59 -14.59 7.53
C VAL A 216 13.16 -13.36 6.88
N HIS A 217 14.39 -13.47 6.38
CA HIS A 217 15.03 -12.42 5.62
C HIS A 217 14.82 -12.62 4.13
N LEU A 218 14.58 -11.51 3.44
CA LEU A 218 14.46 -11.46 2.00
C LEU A 218 15.54 -10.57 1.42
N LYS A 219 16.31 -11.12 0.49
CA LYS A 219 17.23 -10.34 -0.34
C LYS A 219 16.44 -9.61 -1.41
N THR A 220 16.70 -8.31 -1.57
CA THR A 220 16.04 -7.50 -2.60
C THR A 220 16.97 -7.26 -3.79
N PRO A 221 16.44 -7.21 -5.02
CA PRO A 221 17.25 -6.92 -6.21
C PRO A 221 17.67 -5.45 -6.31
N VAL A 222 17.04 -4.58 -5.52
CA VAL A 222 17.22 -3.12 -5.56
C VAL A 222 17.53 -2.57 -4.16
N SER A 223 18.20 -1.42 -4.16
CA SER A 223 18.39 -0.61 -2.95
C SER A 223 17.05 -0.07 -2.44
N LEU A 224 16.84 -0.19 -1.14
CA LEU A 224 15.67 0.27 -0.39
C LEU A 224 15.90 1.62 0.28
N LEU A 225 17.13 2.14 0.23
CA LEU A 225 17.48 3.41 0.84
C LEU A 225 16.68 4.55 0.20
N ASN A 226 16.18 5.47 1.03
CA ASN A 226 15.37 6.63 0.62
C ASN A 226 14.12 6.25 -0.18
N LYS A 227 13.49 5.12 0.15
CA LYS A 227 12.25 4.65 -0.48
C LYS A 227 11.27 4.19 0.59
N THR A 228 9.98 4.36 0.32
CA THR A 228 8.94 3.69 1.12
C THR A 228 8.74 2.28 0.57
N VAL A 229 8.77 1.29 1.47
CA VAL A 229 8.74 -0.13 1.12
C VAL A 229 7.56 -0.80 1.79
N TRP A 230 6.73 -1.46 0.98
CA TRP A 230 5.65 -2.34 1.44
C TRP A 230 5.80 -3.70 0.77
N MET A 231 4.99 -4.67 1.15
CA MET A 231 5.00 -5.97 0.51
C MET A 231 3.58 -6.51 0.35
N SER A 232 3.35 -7.18 -0.76
CA SER A 232 2.25 -8.12 -0.85
C SER A 232 2.74 -9.50 -0.43
N ILE A 233 2.06 -10.18 0.50
CA ILE A 233 2.34 -11.60 0.83
C ILE A 233 1.04 -12.38 0.63
N GLY A 234 1.03 -13.33 -0.29
CA GLY A 234 -0.18 -14.07 -0.65
C GLY A 234 -1.32 -13.16 -1.13
N GLY A 235 -1.01 -12.04 -1.77
CA GLY A 235 -1.98 -11.07 -2.27
C GLY A 235 -2.51 -10.09 -1.21
N ARG A 236 -1.98 -10.07 0.01
CA ARG A 236 -2.42 -9.15 1.08
C ARG A 236 -1.38 -8.07 1.32
N LEU A 237 -1.81 -6.84 1.62
CA LEU A 237 -0.92 -5.71 1.88
C LEU A 237 -0.36 -5.77 3.30
N TYR A 238 0.96 -5.67 3.41
CA TYR A 238 1.69 -5.56 4.66
C TYR A 238 2.60 -4.33 4.62
N LEU A 239 2.63 -3.59 5.73
CA LEU A 239 3.37 -2.34 5.88
C LEU A 239 4.52 -2.55 6.91
N ASN A 240 4.96 -1.46 7.54
CA ASN A 240 6.11 -1.44 8.46
C ASN A 240 5.88 -2.22 9.77
N ASP A 241 4.65 -2.62 10.07
CA ASP A 241 4.29 -3.41 11.25
C ASP A 241 4.72 -4.88 11.13
N VAL A 242 4.78 -5.42 9.91
CA VAL A 242 5.19 -6.81 9.65
C VAL A 242 6.55 -6.89 8.95
N ILE A 243 6.87 -5.90 8.11
CA ILE A 243 8.11 -5.87 7.32
C ILE A 243 9.02 -4.77 7.86
N ASN A 244 10.29 -5.09 8.08
CA ASN A 244 11.29 -4.13 8.53
C ASN A 244 12.49 -4.15 7.61
N MET A 245 13.01 -2.97 7.26
CA MET A 245 14.29 -2.87 6.55
C MET A 245 15.44 -3.13 7.54
N VAL A 246 16.26 -4.14 7.25
CA VAL A 246 17.43 -4.49 8.07
C VAL A 246 18.70 -3.88 7.50
N SER A 247 18.80 -3.84 6.17
CA SER A 247 19.89 -3.19 5.45
C SER A 247 19.38 -2.65 4.11
N GLU A 248 20.26 -1.98 3.36
CA GLU A 248 19.95 -1.40 2.06
C GLU A 248 19.31 -2.39 1.07
N LYS A 249 19.63 -3.69 1.16
CA LYS A 249 19.11 -4.72 0.24
C LYS A 249 18.49 -5.93 0.96
N MET A 250 18.03 -5.74 2.20
CA MET A 250 17.47 -6.82 2.99
C MET A 250 16.28 -6.36 3.82
N LEU A 251 15.24 -7.18 3.79
CA LEU A 251 14.03 -7.02 4.60
C LEU A 251 13.87 -8.20 5.54
N ALA A 252 13.44 -7.93 6.76
CA ALA A 252 12.97 -8.93 7.71
C ALA A 252 11.45 -8.97 7.73
N ILE A 253 10.90 -10.18 7.67
CA ILE A 253 9.49 -10.47 7.91
C ILE A 253 9.36 -11.07 9.30
N ARG A 254 8.49 -10.45 10.11
CA ARG A 254 8.08 -10.96 11.43
C ARG A 254 6.90 -11.91 11.25
N THR A 255 7.19 -13.20 11.07
CA THR A 255 6.16 -14.18 10.70
C THR A 255 5.17 -14.44 11.83
N GLU A 256 5.56 -14.21 13.08
CA GLU A 256 4.73 -14.40 14.28
C GLU A 256 3.59 -13.38 14.43
N ARG A 257 3.67 -12.23 13.74
CA ARG A 257 2.67 -11.16 13.84
C ARG A 257 1.40 -11.42 13.03
N VAL A 258 1.38 -12.51 12.25
CA VAL A 258 0.32 -12.78 11.29
C VAL A 258 -0.19 -14.21 11.48
N ASP A 259 -1.52 -14.35 11.56
CA ASP A 259 -2.18 -15.66 11.52
C ASP A 259 -2.21 -16.22 10.09
N TRP A 260 -1.09 -16.78 9.63
CA TRP A 260 -0.94 -17.33 8.28
C TRP A 260 -1.96 -18.42 7.94
N PHE A 261 -2.40 -19.19 8.94
CA PHE A 261 -3.44 -20.18 8.72
C PHE A 261 -4.71 -19.51 8.17
N THR A 262 -5.24 -18.53 8.89
CA THR A 262 -6.46 -17.83 8.45
C THR A 262 -6.22 -17.10 7.13
N ARG A 263 -5.09 -16.39 6.98
CA ARG A 263 -4.81 -15.64 5.75
C ARG A 263 -4.79 -16.52 4.50
N ILE A 264 -4.08 -17.64 4.55
CA ILE A 264 -3.92 -18.55 3.41
C ILE A 264 -5.22 -19.32 3.12
N PHE A 265 -5.91 -19.78 4.16
CA PHE A 265 -7.17 -20.51 3.99
C PHE A 265 -8.33 -19.62 3.52
N ASP A 266 -8.33 -18.33 3.84
CA ASP A 266 -9.27 -17.37 3.26
C ASP A 266 -8.91 -17.10 1.79
N SER A 267 -7.62 -16.85 1.51
CA SER A 267 -7.15 -16.46 0.17
C SER A 267 -7.28 -17.56 -0.90
N LYS A 268 -7.14 -18.86 -0.54
CA LYS A 268 -7.26 -19.98 -1.51
C LYS A 268 -8.63 -20.09 -2.20
N ARG A 269 -9.64 -19.33 -1.74
CA ARG A 269 -10.98 -19.25 -2.37
C ARG A 269 -11.11 -18.11 -3.38
N PHE A 270 -10.14 -17.21 -3.43
CA PHE A 270 -10.19 -15.99 -4.25
C PHE A 270 -9.04 -15.90 -5.25
N ILE A 271 -7.89 -16.49 -4.90
CA ILE A 271 -6.69 -16.51 -5.73
C ILE A 271 -6.12 -17.92 -5.83
N ASP A 272 -5.39 -18.15 -6.90
CA ASP A 272 -4.59 -19.35 -7.09
C ASP A 272 -3.40 -19.32 -6.14
N LEU A 273 -3.22 -20.40 -5.37
CA LEU A 273 -2.12 -20.61 -4.42
C LEU A 273 -1.44 -21.96 -4.68
N GLU A 274 -1.51 -22.45 -5.92
CA GLU A 274 -0.83 -23.66 -6.37
C GLU A 274 0.65 -23.66 -5.93
N GLY A 275 1.10 -24.78 -5.38
CA GLY A 275 2.45 -24.93 -4.81
C GLY A 275 2.61 -24.45 -3.38
N VAL A 276 1.74 -23.55 -2.88
CA VAL A 276 1.69 -23.16 -1.46
C VAL A 276 0.74 -24.07 -0.70
N ILE A 277 -0.50 -24.19 -1.17
CA ILE A 277 -1.53 -25.05 -0.58
C ILE A 277 -2.53 -25.49 -1.67
N ASP A 278 -2.98 -26.73 -1.60
CA ASP A 278 -4.01 -27.22 -2.51
C ASP A 278 -5.37 -26.55 -2.22
N LYS A 279 -6.11 -26.20 -3.27
CA LYS A 279 -7.43 -25.54 -3.17
C LYS A 279 -8.39 -26.28 -2.23
N ASP A 280 -8.45 -27.61 -2.33
CA ASP A 280 -9.39 -28.45 -1.60
C ASP A 280 -8.88 -28.87 -0.22
N ARG A 281 -7.66 -28.49 0.15
CA ARG A 281 -7.04 -28.90 1.43
C ARG A 281 -7.62 -28.12 2.60
N GLU A 282 -8.40 -28.79 3.44
CA GLU A 282 -9.03 -28.17 4.63
C GLU A 282 -8.22 -28.34 5.93
N VAL A 283 -7.17 -29.18 5.93
CA VAL A 283 -6.35 -29.46 7.13
C VAL A 283 -4.87 -29.53 6.76
N VAL A 284 -4.01 -29.03 7.64
CA VAL A 284 -2.55 -29.09 7.53
C VAL A 284 -1.96 -29.60 8.85
N GLY A 285 -0.72 -30.11 8.80
CA GLY A 285 0.02 -30.50 10.00
C GLY A 285 0.32 -29.29 10.89
N LYS A 286 0.52 -29.52 12.18
CA LYS A 286 0.76 -28.47 13.19
C LYS A 286 1.87 -27.49 12.77
N ASP A 287 2.95 -28.01 12.22
CA ASP A 287 4.16 -27.22 11.92
C ASP A 287 4.18 -26.71 10.46
N PHE A 288 3.10 -26.88 9.70
CA PHE A 288 3.04 -26.56 8.27
C PHE A 288 3.52 -25.14 7.94
N PHE A 289 3.04 -24.14 8.69
CA PHE A 289 3.40 -22.71 8.53
C PHE A 289 4.77 -22.35 9.11
N SER A 290 5.45 -23.29 9.74
CA SER A 290 6.78 -23.12 10.32
C SER A 290 7.85 -23.89 9.53
N THR A 291 7.54 -24.32 8.30
CA THR A 291 8.49 -25.04 7.46
C THR A 291 9.15 -24.13 6.43
N GLU A 292 10.43 -24.38 6.15
CA GLU A 292 11.16 -23.75 5.04
C GLU A 292 10.43 -23.93 3.71
N LYS A 293 9.88 -25.12 3.46
CA LYS A 293 9.15 -25.43 2.22
C LYS A 293 7.95 -24.50 2.05
N PHE A 294 7.17 -24.28 3.10
CA PHE A 294 6.03 -23.37 3.06
C PHE A 294 6.49 -21.94 2.77
N TRP A 295 7.49 -21.44 3.50
CA TRP A 295 7.98 -20.07 3.35
C TRP A 295 8.59 -19.81 1.98
N LYS A 296 9.41 -20.71 1.46
CA LYS A 296 9.94 -20.60 0.11
C LYS A 296 8.83 -20.62 -0.94
N ALA A 297 7.82 -21.49 -0.79
CA ALA A 297 6.70 -21.53 -1.71
C ALA A 297 5.86 -20.23 -1.65
N LEU A 298 5.49 -19.77 -0.46
CA LEU A 298 4.68 -18.57 -0.28
C LEU A 298 5.41 -17.31 -0.75
N LEU A 299 6.69 -17.16 -0.40
CA LEU A 299 7.45 -15.93 -0.67
C LEU A 299 7.90 -15.82 -2.13
N SER A 300 8.05 -16.94 -2.83
CA SER A 300 8.29 -16.96 -4.29
C SER A 300 7.02 -16.99 -5.14
N HIS A 301 5.84 -17.08 -4.51
CA HIS A 301 4.57 -17.11 -5.22
C HIS A 301 4.31 -15.78 -5.97
N PRO A 302 3.68 -15.77 -7.17
CA PRO A 302 3.40 -14.53 -7.92
C PRO A 302 2.58 -13.47 -7.18
N SER A 303 1.70 -13.89 -6.26
CA SER A 303 0.94 -13.01 -5.36
C SER A 303 1.77 -12.45 -4.20
N THR A 304 3.05 -12.82 -4.10
CA THR A 304 3.99 -12.30 -3.11
C THR A 304 5.07 -11.48 -3.80
N PHE A 305 5.17 -10.20 -3.46
CA PHE A 305 6.10 -9.29 -4.11
C PHE A 305 6.37 -8.04 -3.29
N LEU A 306 7.57 -7.51 -3.50
CA LEU A 306 8.01 -6.24 -2.97
C LEU A 306 7.33 -5.08 -3.70
N ILE A 307 6.89 -4.08 -2.95
CA ILE A 307 6.39 -2.81 -3.47
C ILE A 307 7.36 -1.73 -3.04
N VAL A 308 8.02 -1.10 -4.00
CA VAL A 308 9.00 -0.03 -3.75
C VAL A 308 8.47 1.27 -4.33
N ALA A 309 8.14 2.23 -3.46
CA ALA A 309 7.73 3.57 -3.85
C ALA A 309 8.93 4.54 -3.82
N ASP A 310 9.12 5.27 -4.90
CA ASP A 310 10.17 6.28 -5.07
C ASP A 310 9.79 7.61 -4.41
N ASN A 311 9.42 7.52 -3.13
CA ASN A 311 9.14 8.64 -2.26
C ASN A 311 9.32 8.11 -0.82
N PRO A 312 10.37 8.54 -0.08
CA PRO A 312 10.60 8.07 1.29
C PRO A 312 9.63 8.64 2.32
N HIS A 313 8.81 9.62 1.95
CA HIS A 313 8.05 10.43 2.90
C HIS A 313 6.53 10.31 2.73
N LEU A 314 6.07 9.15 2.26
CA LEU A 314 4.64 8.85 2.22
C LEU A 314 4.10 8.73 3.64
N TYR A 315 3.09 9.53 3.95
CA TYR A 315 2.31 9.37 5.18
C TYR A 315 1.27 8.27 4.99
N VAL A 316 1.18 7.36 5.94
CA VAL A 316 0.17 6.29 5.96
C VAL A 316 -0.58 6.31 7.28
N SER A 317 -1.91 6.35 7.22
CA SER A 317 -2.78 6.15 8.39
C SER A 317 -3.94 5.20 8.10
N LEU A 318 -4.46 4.60 9.17
CA LEU A 318 -5.60 3.69 9.15
C LEU A 318 -6.73 4.29 9.98
N ASP A 319 -7.76 4.75 9.30
CA ASP A 319 -8.93 5.36 9.94
C ASP A 319 -10.03 4.31 10.06
N PRO A 320 -10.40 3.84 11.27
CA PRO A 320 -11.37 2.75 11.41
C PRO A 320 -12.74 3.16 10.89
N VAL A 321 -13.39 2.25 10.14
CA VAL A 321 -14.79 2.41 9.72
C VAL A 321 -15.71 1.55 10.56
N GLN A 322 -16.94 2.02 10.77
CA GLN A 322 -17.92 1.29 11.56
C GLN A 322 -18.69 0.33 10.67
N ALA A 323 -18.89 -0.91 11.14
CA ALA A 323 -19.77 -1.85 10.46
C ALA A 323 -21.20 -1.31 10.50
N TYR A 324 -21.88 -1.33 9.35
CA TYR A 324 -23.28 -0.96 9.26
C TYR A 324 -24.16 -2.22 9.39
N LYS A 325 -25.45 -2.04 9.73
CA LYS A 325 -26.35 -3.16 10.02
C LYS A 325 -26.63 -4.07 8.82
N SER A 326 -26.37 -3.59 7.60
CA SER A 326 -26.54 -4.39 6.39
C SER A 326 -25.32 -5.29 6.15
N PRO A 327 -25.50 -6.51 5.62
CA PRO A 327 -24.37 -7.37 5.25
C PRO A 327 -23.38 -6.64 4.33
N PHE A 328 -22.07 -6.89 4.51
CA PHE A 328 -20.98 -6.35 3.69
C PHE A 328 -20.93 -4.83 3.59
N THR A 329 -21.43 -4.12 4.60
CA THR A 329 -21.45 -2.65 4.57
C THR A 329 -20.73 -2.02 5.75
N TYR A 330 -20.00 -0.95 5.45
CA TYR A 330 -19.36 -0.07 6.42
C TYR A 330 -19.91 1.35 6.26
N GLU A 331 -19.87 2.13 7.34
CA GLU A 331 -20.22 3.55 7.31
C GLU A 331 -19.02 4.45 7.57
N THR A 332 -18.98 5.57 6.85
CA THR A 332 -17.97 6.62 7.01
C THR A 332 -18.53 8.01 6.73
N ARG A 333 -17.85 9.03 7.23
CA ARG A 333 -18.07 10.44 6.86
C ARG A 333 -17.10 10.91 5.77
N GLU A 334 -16.06 10.14 5.48
CA GLU A 334 -15.07 10.50 4.47
C GLU A 334 -15.67 10.42 3.05
N THR A 335 -15.42 11.46 2.26
CA THR A 335 -15.96 11.63 0.91
C THR A 335 -14.93 11.31 -0.17
N LYS A 336 -13.63 11.32 0.16
CA LYS A 336 -12.57 10.86 -0.74
C LYS A 336 -12.72 9.37 -1.06
N ALA A 337 -12.30 8.97 -2.25
CA ALA A 337 -12.32 7.57 -2.67
C ALA A 337 -11.08 6.82 -2.14
N LEU A 338 -10.86 6.83 -0.82
CA LEU A 338 -9.68 6.16 -0.22
C LEU A 338 -9.82 4.63 -0.31
N PRO A 339 -8.73 3.86 -0.46
CA PRO A 339 -8.79 2.41 -0.38
C PRO A 339 -9.37 1.94 0.96
N LEU A 340 -10.18 0.87 0.93
CA LEU A 340 -10.66 0.20 2.12
C LEU A 340 -9.72 -0.98 2.38
N LEU A 341 -9.07 -1.00 3.54
CA LEU A 341 -8.21 -2.08 4.00
C LEU A 341 -8.95 -2.85 5.09
N THR A 342 -9.18 -4.14 4.87
CA THR A 342 -9.70 -5.01 5.94
C THR A 342 -8.57 -5.39 6.90
N ALA A 343 -8.89 -5.71 8.16
CA ALA A 343 -7.93 -6.10 9.19
C ALA A 343 -7.11 -7.35 8.86
N ASP A 344 -7.49 -8.03 7.78
CA ASP A 344 -6.80 -9.16 7.21
C ASP A 344 -5.81 -8.81 6.09
N GLY A 345 -5.68 -7.53 5.74
CA GLY A 345 -4.76 -7.05 4.71
C GLY A 345 -5.32 -7.11 3.29
N MET A 346 -6.60 -7.46 3.10
CA MET A 346 -7.23 -7.36 1.78
C MET A 346 -7.67 -5.93 1.47
N LEU A 347 -7.77 -5.64 0.18
CA LEU A 347 -8.19 -4.36 -0.37
C LEU A 347 -9.45 -4.56 -1.22
N PRO A 348 -10.60 -4.87 -0.58
CA PRO A 348 -11.84 -5.14 -1.29
C PRO A 348 -12.27 -3.96 -2.16
N LYS A 349 -12.95 -4.27 -3.25
CA LYS A 349 -13.68 -3.27 -3.99
C LYS A 349 -14.86 -2.82 -3.15
N TYR A 350 -15.20 -1.54 -3.23
CA TYR A 350 -16.42 -1.05 -2.63
C TYR A 350 -17.17 -0.11 -3.56
N PHE A 351 -18.49 -0.15 -3.44
CA PHE A 351 -19.40 0.83 -4.00
C PHE A 351 -19.86 1.78 -2.92
N THR A 352 -20.19 3.01 -3.32
CA THR A 352 -20.67 3.99 -2.36
C THR A 352 -22.06 4.49 -2.70
N TYR A 353 -22.91 4.54 -1.69
CA TYR A 353 -24.19 5.22 -1.74
C TYR A 353 -24.39 6.03 -0.46
N ARG A 354 -25.27 7.03 -0.53
CA ARG A 354 -25.53 7.94 0.57
C ARG A 354 -26.83 7.58 1.27
N ILE A 355 -26.80 7.46 2.58
CA ILE A 355 -28.00 7.39 3.43
C ILE A 355 -27.94 8.56 4.40
N ILE A 356 -28.85 9.53 4.25
CA ILE A 356 -28.93 10.74 5.07
C ILE A 356 -27.58 11.50 5.04
N ASN A 357 -26.82 11.45 6.15
CA ASN A 357 -25.53 12.12 6.35
C ASN A 357 -24.36 11.13 6.47
N ARG A 358 -24.59 9.87 6.09
CA ARG A 358 -23.56 8.82 6.12
C ARG A 358 -23.30 8.32 4.71
N ARG A 359 -22.02 8.10 4.41
CA ARG A 359 -21.61 7.38 3.22
C ARG A 359 -21.46 5.92 3.60
N ILE A 360 -22.16 5.06 2.86
CA ILE A 360 -22.07 3.62 3.06
C ILE A 360 -21.11 3.06 2.01
N LEU A 361 -20.19 2.21 2.45
CA LEU A 361 -19.26 1.46 1.62
C LEU A 361 -19.77 0.02 1.56
N ASN A 362 -20.24 -0.43 0.42
CA ASN A 362 -20.68 -1.81 0.21
C ASN A 362 -19.58 -2.60 -0.49
N THR A 363 -19.07 -3.61 0.18
CA THR A 363 -17.91 -4.39 -0.27
C THR A 363 -18.32 -5.67 -0.96
N ASP A 364 -17.51 -6.12 -1.92
CA ASP A 364 -17.66 -7.42 -2.56
C ASP A 364 -17.13 -8.58 -1.71
N LEU A 365 -16.24 -8.27 -0.76
CA LEU A 365 -15.51 -9.20 0.09
C LEU A 365 -15.47 -8.67 1.54
N GLY A 366 -15.02 -9.51 2.48
CA GLY A 366 -14.76 -9.07 3.85
C GLY A 366 -15.33 -9.94 4.96
N ASN A 367 -15.81 -11.14 4.66
CA ASN A 367 -16.20 -12.08 5.72
C ASN A 367 -14.97 -12.83 6.26
N GLN A 368 -14.76 -12.74 7.57
CA GLN A 368 -13.87 -13.59 8.33
C GLN A 368 -14.59 -14.88 8.71
N ARG A 369 -14.07 -16.01 8.25
CA ARG A 369 -14.60 -17.32 8.66
C ARG A 369 -14.06 -17.72 10.02
N LEU A 370 -14.88 -18.43 10.78
CA LEU A 370 -14.45 -19.05 12.03
C LEU A 370 -13.99 -20.46 11.72
N TYR A 371 -12.69 -20.70 11.87
CA TYR A 371 -12.05 -22.00 11.64
C TYR A 371 -12.02 -22.83 12.92
N LEU A 372 -11.99 -24.15 12.76
CA LEU A 372 -12.09 -25.11 13.87
C LEU A 372 -10.93 -24.96 14.88
N ASN A 373 -9.74 -24.61 14.43
CA ASN A 373 -8.57 -24.38 15.28
C ASN A 373 -8.75 -23.20 16.26
N TRP A 374 -9.70 -22.30 16.01
CA TRP A 374 -10.03 -21.21 16.94
C TRP A 374 -10.97 -21.65 18.07
N THR A 375 -11.48 -22.88 18.02
CA THR A 375 -12.58 -23.36 18.88
C THR A 375 -12.14 -24.31 19.98
N THR A 376 -10.86 -24.68 20.00
CA THR A 376 -10.34 -25.62 20.99
C THR A 376 -9.84 -24.87 22.22
N GLY A 377 -10.75 -24.55 23.15
CA GLY A 377 -10.39 -24.07 24.49
C GLY A 377 -11.57 -23.49 25.27
N THR A 378 -11.65 -23.80 26.56
CA THR A 378 -12.61 -23.20 27.50
C THR A 378 -12.50 -21.67 27.59
N GLY A 379 -11.35 -21.09 27.21
CA GLY A 379 -11.14 -19.64 27.13
C GLY A 379 -11.84 -18.94 25.96
N ASN A 380 -12.28 -19.67 24.93
CA ASN A 380 -12.97 -19.11 23.75
C ASN A 380 -14.49 -19.36 23.78
N GLY A 381 -15.06 -19.64 24.96
CA GLY A 381 -16.50 -19.84 25.14
C GLY A 381 -16.98 -21.28 25.01
N GLY A 382 -16.10 -22.25 24.72
CA GLY A 382 -16.41 -23.68 24.68
C GLY A 382 -17.26 -24.15 23.49
N ASP A 383 -17.62 -23.24 22.59
CA ASP A 383 -18.46 -23.53 21.43
C ASP A 383 -17.63 -24.01 20.23
N LEU A 384 -18.09 -25.10 19.59
CA LEU A 384 -17.56 -25.57 18.32
C LEU A 384 -18.05 -24.66 17.19
N HIS A 385 -17.17 -23.82 16.65
CA HIS A 385 -17.44 -23.04 15.43
C HIS A 385 -16.91 -23.79 14.19
N HIS A 386 -17.83 -24.30 13.38
CA HIS A 386 -17.50 -24.94 12.12
C HIS A 386 -18.63 -24.71 11.12
N GLY A 387 -18.31 -24.43 9.85
CA GLY A 387 -19.31 -24.07 8.84
C GLY A 387 -20.40 -25.14 8.61
N TYR A 388 -20.13 -26.40 8.96
CA TYR A 388 -21.09 -27.49 8.83
C TYR A 388 -21.93 -27.74 10.10
N THR A 389 -21.42 -27.41 11.29
CA THR A 389 -22.12 -27.66 12.57
C THR A 389 -22.74 -26.39 13.17
N ASN A 390 -22.12 -25.23 12.94
CA ASN A 390 -22.54 -23.93 13.45
C ASN A 390 -23.08 -23.05 12.30
N ARG A 391 -24.18 -23.52 11.68
CA ARG A 391 -24.81 -22.88 10.51
C ARG A 391 -25.26 -21.45 10.77
N PHE A 392 -25.49 -21.07 12.02
CA PHE A 392 -26.14 -19.80 12.38
C PHE A 392 -25.16 -18.62 12.48
N LYS A 393 -23.86 -18.85 12.68
CA LYS A 393 -22.81 -17.80 12.70
C LYS A 393 -21.46 -18.31 12.16
N PRO A 394 -21.37 -18.75 10.88
CA PRO A 394 -20.14 -19.32 10.32
C PRO A 394 -19.06 -18.27 10.03
N SER A 395 -19.41 -16.98 10.03
CA SER A 395 -18.50 -15.89 9.72
C SER A 395 -18.94 -14.58 10.39
N LYS A 396 -17.99 -13.65 10.51
CA LYS A 396 -18.23 -12.25 10.91
C LYS A 396 -17.64 -11.31 9.87
N LEU A 397 -18.17 -10.09 9.76
CA LEU A 397 -17.57 -9.07 8.91
C LEU A 397 -16.21 -8.65 9.51
N ASN A 398 -15.19 -8.55 8.68
CA ASN A 398 -13.87 -8.07 9.08
C ASN A 398 -13.97 -6.65 9.62
N THR A 399 -13.17 -6.32 10.62
CA THR A 399 -12.87 -4.90 10.90
C THR A 399 -12.23 -4.30 9.65
N ALA A 400 -12.58 -3.07 9.30
CA ALA A 400 -12.00 -2.38 8.16
C ALA A 400 -11.58 -0.96 8.52
N TYR A 401 -10.67 -0.45 7.71
CA TYR A 401 -10.03 0.85 7.86
C TYR A 401 -10.01 1.53 6.50
N LEU A 402 -10.23 2.84 6.46
CA LEU A 402 -9.81 3.63 5.31
C LEU A 402 -8.29 3.79 5.37
N LEU A 403 -7.63 3.35 4.31
CA LEU A 403 -6.20 3.44 4.14
C LEU A 403 -5.85 4.80 3.52
N SER A 404 -5.39 5.69 4.37
CA SER A 404 -5.01 7.06 4.05
C SER A 404 -3.53 7.10 3.68
N ILE A 405 -3.20 7.06 2.39
CA ILE A 405 -1.83 7.28 1.89
C ILE A 405 -1.78 8.69 1.29
N ARG A 406 -0.89 9.56 1.78
CA ARG A 406 -0.76 10.93 1.27
C ARG A 406 0.70 11.41 1.20
N SER A 407 0.93 12.43 0.38
CA SER A 407 2.20 13.16 0.30
C SER A 407 1.98 14.60 -0.19
N VAL A 408 2.98 15.45 0.01
CA VAL A 408 3.00 16.87 -0.36
C VAL A 408 3.99 17.03 -1.52
N ILE A 409 3.58 16.61 -2.71
CA ILE A 409 4.47 16.46 -3.87
C ILE A 409 5.08 17.78 -4.30
N GLN A 410 6.38 17.76 -4.61
CA GLN A 410 7.08 18.92 -5.17
C GLN A 410 6.42 19.38 -6.48
N GLU A 411 6.13 20.67 -6.57
CA GLU A 411 5.76 21.29 -7.84
C GLU A 411 7.01 21.24 -8.74
N ASN A 412 6.95 20.42 -9.80
CA ASN A 412 7.98 20.39 -10.84
C ASN A 412 7.86 21.57 -11.78
#